data_AF-A0A286IKV0-F1
#
_entry.id   AF-A0A286IKV0-F1
#
_cell.length_a   1.000
_cell.length_b   1.000
_cell.length_c   1.000
_cell.angle_alpha   90.00
_cell.angle_beta   90.00
_cell.angle_gamma   90.00
#
_symmetry.space_group_name_H-M   'P 1'
#
loop_
_entity.id
_entity.type
_entity.pdbx_description
1 polymer ?
#
loop_
_entity_poly.entity_id
_entity_poly.type
_entity_poly.pdbx_seq_one_letter_code
_entity_poly.pdbx_strand_id
1 'polypeptide(L)'
;MNILSALRDKIGPEQIKLLSGFLGENEESLAKSTDLSITSMLQGLLRHIEQGPGITDIMNVIRDGGHSGDILDDLKGLFTNQDKTQLLVTIGNNINNHFFGSTSSAVSDKVAEFGGIKKTSAASLFSLCSPLVLGLIGKQVKSGNMNQTDLSNLLQDQKEIVKSQLPPAINTVYDQKYSSSQSKVVVEKETVEVVEKEEVISKKVKSNSNTFGIFAWLLLAGLVLAAAYYSLRNRVATDTTSLNSNTEMESIATDSSMVSQDESDAFDNIQTTPSSSENIDESSVESKPVEATQAQKATEPAFVAKPNAEVVRNEPAKATEPAKSSKSYGNVLDQLGSSNSWASFSASNFKGRTAELKSSNELNSLAEFLKINTNKSLQISGVGKSRSQEDRAYAVRGKLYELGVPLSQLQIIAGQTSSDGSVKMKIE
;
A
#
# COMPACT_ATOMS: atom_id res chain seq x y z
N MET A 1 3.87 24.94 20.14
CA MET A 1 4.02 23.60 20.75
C MET A 1 5.29 22.96 20.22
N ASN A 2 6.00 22.17 21.03
CA ASN A 2 7.16 21.38 20.58
C ASN A 2 6.73 19.91 20.39
N ILE A 3 6.72 19.44 19.14
CA ILE A 3 6.21 18.12 18.75
C ILE A 3 7.11 17.00 19.28
N LEU A 4 8.42 17.20 19.20
CA LEU A 4 9.40 16.23 19.65
C LEU A 4 9.30 15.99 21.17
N SER A 5 9.17 17.07 21.94
CA SER A 5 9.01 16.99 23.40
C SER A 5 7.70 16.30 23.78
N ALA A 6 6.60 16.66 23.12
CA ALA A 6 5.30 16.05 23.38
C ALA A 6 5.25 14.54 23.04
N LEU A 7 6.01 14.08 22.04
CA LEU A 7 6.16 12.64 21.77
C LEU A 7 7.05 11.95 22.79
N ARG A 8 8.15 12.56 23.22
CA ARG A 8 9.00 12.03 24.30
C ARG A 8 8.21 11.82 25.58
N ASP A 9 7.33 12.77 25.92
CA ASP A 9 6.46 12.65 27.10
C ASP A 9 5.45 11.50 26.98
N LYS A 10 5.07 11.12 25.76
CA LYS A 10 4.18 9.97 25.49
C LYS A 10 4.94 8.65 25.42
N ILE A 11 6.16 8.66 24.91
CA ILE A 11 7.02 7.48 24.73
C ILE A 11 8.07 7.49 25.84
N GLY A 12 7.60 7.21 27.05
CA GLY A 12 8.44 7.13 28.23
C GLY A 12 9.17 5.78 28.36
N PRO A 13 9.88 5.57 29.49
CA PRO A 13 10.65 4.36 29.74
C PRO A 13 9.83 3.06 29.64
N GLU A 14 8.54 3.10 30.05
CA GLU A 14 7.66 1.94 29.94
C GLU A 14 7.42 1.54 28.47
N GLN A 15 7.17 2.51 27.58
CA GLN A 15 6.96 2.26 26.16
C GLN A 15 8.24 1.76 25.50
N ILE A 16 9.39 2.35 25.85
CA ILE A 16 10.70 1.88 25.38
C ILE A 16 10.94 0.42 25.79
N LYS A 17 10.61 0.03 27.02
CA LYS A 17 10.72 -1.34 27.49
C LYS A 17 9.81 -2.33 26.74
N LEU A 18 8.60 -1.91 26.39
CA LEU A 18 7.71 -2.76 25.58
C LEU A 18 8.26 -2.94 24.16
N LEU A 19 8.71 -1.85 23.54
CA LEU A 19 9.31 -1.89 22.20
C LEU A 19 10.63 -2.66 22.17
N SER A 20 11.42 -2.62 23.25
CA SER A 20 12.67 -3.38 23.37
C SER A 20 12.42 -4.88 23.37
N GLY A 21 11.37 -5.32 24.07
CA GLY A 21 10.88 -6.70 24.03
C GLY A 21 10.40 -7.11 22.63
N PHE A 22 9.67 -6.24 21.93
CA PHE A 22 9.17 -6.50 20.57
C PHE A 22 10.29 -6.58 19.53
N LEU A 23 11.27 -5.67 19.58
CA LEU A 23 12.35 -5.56 18.59
C LEU A 23 13.59 -6.40 18.95
N GLY A 24 13.68 -6.87 20.20
CA GLY A 24 14.84 -7.57 20.71
C GLY A 24 16.10 -6.69 20.68
N GLU A 25 15.98 -5.46 21.15
CA GLU A 25 17.05 -4.47 21.29
C GLU A 25 17.23 -4.08 22.76
N ASN A 26 18.36 -3.47 23.12
CA ASN A 26 18.53 -2.94 24.47
C ASN A 26 17.81 -1.58 24.61
N GLU A 27 17.29 -1.29 25.80
CA GLU A 27 16.45 -0.11 26.06
C GLU A 27 17.17 1.22 25.80
N GLU A 28 18.47 1.31 26.10
CA GLU A 28 19.26 2.53 25.92
C GLU A 28 19.45 2.88 24.44
N SER A 29 19.95 1.92 23.65
CA SER A 29 20.06 2.07 22.19
C SER A 29 18.71 2.33 21.56
N LEU A 30 17.65 1.67 22.04
CA LEU A 30 16.32 1.86 21.48
C LEU A 30 15.74 3.24 21.81
N ALA A 31 15.93 3.76 23.02
CA ALA A 31 15.52 5.12 23.37
C ALA A 31 16.19 6.15 22.44
N LYS A 32 17.51 6.02 22.25
CA LYS A 32 18.28 6.87 21.33
C LYS A 32 17.78 6.74 19.89
N SER A 33 17.56 5.52 19.41
CA SER A 33 17.02 5.27 18.07
C SER A 33 15.61 5.82 17.89
N THR A 34 14.78 5.77 18.93
CA THR A 34 13.40 6.29 18.91
C THR A 34 13.43 7.81 18.72
N ASP A 35 14.25 8.50 19.50
CA ASP A 35 14.47 9.94 19.36
C ASP A 35 14.97 10.31 17.96
N LEU A 36 15.92 9.55 17.43
CA LEU A 36 16.42 9.74 16.07
C LEU A 36 15.34 9.49 15.03
N SER A 37 14.53 8.43 15.16
CA SER A 37 13.44 8.11 14.25
C SER A 37 12.37 9.20 14.22
N ILE A 38 11.95 9.71 15.39
CA ILE A 38 10.97 10.80 15.48
C ILE A 38 11.53 12.08 14.84
N THR A 39 12.75 12.45 15.18
CA THR A 39 13.41 13.65 14.65
C THR A 39 13.62 13.53 13.13
N SER A 40 13.98 12.34 12.64
CA SER A 40 14.13 12.07 11.21
C SER A 40 12.80 12.16 10.46
N MET A 41 11.72 11.60 11.02
CA MET A 41 10.38 11.71 10.45
C MET A 41 9.96 13.17 10.32
N LEU A 42 10.17 13.99 11.37
CA LEU A 42 9.89 15.42 11.33
C LEU A 42 10.73 16.15 10.28
N GLN A 43 12.02 15.82 10.15
CA GLN A 43 12.86 16.36 9.08
C GLN A 43 12.34 15.99 7.69
N GLY A 44 11.91 14.74 7.51
CA GLY A 44 11.31 14.30 6.26
C GLY A 44 10.05 15.09 5.90
N LEU A 45 9.15 15.30 6.87
CA LEU A 45 7.94 16.11 6.67
C LEU A 45 8.28 17.58 6.37
N LEU A 46 9.25 18.16 7.08
CA LEU A 46 9.77 19.51 6.82
C LEU A 46 10.31 19.65 5.39
N ARG A 47 11.04 18.65 4.89
CA ARG A 47 11.51 18.64 3.50
C ARG A 47 10.39 18.40 2.50
N HIS A 48 9.35 17.66 2.89
CA HIS A 48 8.18 17.42 2.06
C HIS A 48 7.35 18.69 1.85
N ILE A 49 7.15 19.52 2.87
CA ILE A 49 6.44 20.80 2.72
C ILE A 49 7.21 21.83 1.89
N GLU A 50 8.53 21.69 1.74
CA GLU A 50 9.34 22.50 0.83
C GLU A 50 9.09 22.12 -0.65
N GLN A 51 8.33 21.05 -0.93
CA GLN A 51 7.91 20.64 -2.27
C GLN A 51 6.47 21.11 -2.56
N GLY A 52 6.23 21.69 -3.75
CA GLY A 52 4.94 22.19 -4.26
C GLY A 52 3.69 21.94 -3.39
N PRO A 53 2.90 20.87 -3.64
CA PRO A 53 1.68 20.59 -2.87
C PRO A 53 1.91 19.82 -1.55
N GLY A 54 3.12 19.83 -0.98
CA GLY A 54 3.53 18.95 0.11
C GLY A 54 2.71 19.14 1.39
N ILE A 55 2.30 20.36 1.72
CA ILE A 55 1.43 20.61 2.88
C ILE A 55 0.03 20.03 2.70
N THR A 56 -0.52 20.13 1.48
CA THR A 56 -1.82 19.55 1.12
C THR A 56 -1.76 18.04 1.25
N ASP A 57 -0.67 17.42 0.78
CA ASP A 57 -0.47 15.97 0.87
C ASP A 57 -0.42 15.49 2.33
N ILE A 58 0.33 16.18 3.21
CA ILE A 58 0.35 15.85 4.64
C ILE A 58 -1.05 15.98 5.26
N MET A 59 -1.77 17.07 4.95
CA MET A 59 -3.12 17.29 5.46
C MET A 59 -4.09 16.18 5.01
N ASN A 60 -3.98 15.73 3.75
CA ASN A 60 -4.80 14.64 3.22
C ASN A 60 -4.47 13.32 3.92
N VAL A 61 -3.19 12.97 4.08
CA VAL A 61 -2.80 11.75 4.79
C VAL A 61 -3.31 11.77 6.24
N ILE A 62 -3.25 12.91 6.92
CA ILE A 62 -3.79 13.05 8.28
C ILE A 62 -5.31 12.78 8.32
N ARG A 63 -6.06 13.39 7.40
CA ARG A 63 -7.53 13.33 7.37
C ARG A 63 -8.03 11.98 6.87
N ASP A 64 -7.53 11.53 5.72
CA ASP A 64 -7.96 10.31 5.05
C ASP A 64 -7.42 9.05 5.75
N GLY A 65 -6.23 9.16 6.35
CA GLY A 65 -5.60 8.08 7.13
C GLY A 65 -6.11 7.94 8.55
N GLY A 66 -7.01 8.82 9.01
CA GLY A 66 -7.55 8.78 10.37
C GLY A 66 -6.50 9.01 11.46
N HIS A 67 -5.48 9.82 11.19
CA HIS A 67 -4.39 10.09 12.15
C HIS A 67 -4.80 11.17 13.18
N SER A 68 -5.98 11.04 13.80
CA SER A 68 -6.54 12.01 14.76
C SER A 68 -5.88 12.00 16.14
N GLY A 69 -4.91 11.11 16.37
CA GLY A 69 -4.13 11.03 17.60
C GLY A 69 -4.68 10.08 18.66
N ASP A 70 -5.78 9.38 18.39
CA ASP A 70 -6.37 8.40 19.32
C ASP A 70 -5.38 7.26 19.63
N ILE A 71 -4.45 6.97 18.71
CA ILE A 71 -3.32 6.04 18.91
C ILE A 71 -2.45 6.40 20.12
N LEU A 72 -2.33 7.68 20.46
CA LEU A 72 -1.45 8.16 21.53
C LEU A 72 -2.04 7.96 22.93
N ASP A 73 -3.33 7.66 23.02
CA ASP A 73 -4.04 7.54 24.28
C ASP A 73 -3.96 6.11 24.87
N ASP A 74 -3.61 5.09 24.06
CA ASP A 74 -3.41 3.70 24.49
C ASP A 74 -2.12 3.03 23.94
N LEU A 75 -0.99 3.73 24.03
CA LEU A 75 0.30 3.18 23.58
C LEU A 75 0.67 1.88 24.28
N LYS A 76 0.30 1.74 25.56
CA LYS A 76 0.55 0.52 26.34
C LYS A 76 -0.22 -0.68 25.77
N GLY A 77 -1.51 -0.54 25.52
CA GLY A 77 -2.33 -1.61 24.94
C GLY A 77 -1.91 -1.97 23.52
N LEU A 78 -1.40 -0.99 22.76
CA LEU A 78 -0.85 -1.21 21.42
C LEU A 78 0.47 -2.00 21.47
N PHE A 79 1.43 -1.58 22.28
CA PHE A 79 2.77 -2.20 22.33
C PHE A 79 2.83 -3.52 23.09
N THR A 80 1.86 -3.80 23.96
CA THR A 80 1.74 -5.10 24.62
C THR A 80 1.20 -6.18 23.66
N ASN A 81 0.46 -5.77 22.63
CA ASN A 81 -0.10 -6.70 21.65
C ASN A 81 0.78 -6.72 20.38
N GLN A 82 1.40 -7.87 20.13
CA GLN A 82 2.34 -8.03 19.01
C GLN A 82 1.68 -7.82 17.65
N ASP A 83 0.44 -8.29 17.44
CA ASP A 83 -0.29 -8.12 16.18
C ASP A 83 -0.64 -6.66 15.92
N LYS A 84 -1.07 -5.92 16.95
CA LYS A 84 -1.33 -4.48 16.86
C LYS A 84 -0.05 -3.70 16.58
N THR A 85 1.04 -4.05 17.26
CA THR A 85 2.35 -3.43 17.03
C THR A 85 2.82 -3.68 15.60
N GLN A 86 2.67 -4.91 15.10
CA GLN A 86 3.03 -5.26 13.73
C GLN A 86 2.16 -4.52 12.70
N LEU A 87 0.87 -4.35 12.97
CA LEU A 87 -0.02 -3.54 12.15
C LEU A 87 0.43 -2.08 12.09
N LEU A 88 0.86 -1.50 13.22
CA LEU A 88 1.42 -0.14 13.26
C LEU A 88 2.71 -0.02 12.44
N VAL A 89 3.58 -1.03 12.49
CA VAL A 89 4.77 -1.08 11.63
C VAL A 89 4.36 -1.08 10.15
N THR A 90 3.35 -1.86 9.76
CA THR A 90 2.85 -1.88 8.37
C THR A 90 2.26 -0.54 7.94
N ILE A 91 1.41 0.07 8.77
CA ILE A 91 0.83 1.41 8.52
C ILE A 91 1.95 2.43 8.37
N GLY A 92 2.92 2.41 9.28
CA GLY A 92 4.08 3.27 9.27
C GLY A 92 4.98 3.11 8.06
N ASN A 93 5.18 1.88 7.61
CA ASN A 93 5.91 1.60 6.37
C ASN A 93 5.21 2.24 5.17
N ASN A 94 3.88 2.13 5.08
CA ASN A 94 3.08 2.76 4.03
C ASN A 94 3.19 4.29 4.07
N ILE A 95 3.11 4.90 5.27
CA ILE A 95 3.32 6.34 5.47
C ILE A 95 4.71 6.75 4.98
N ASN A 96 5.75 6.03 5.40
CA ASN A 96 7.13 6.34 5.02
C ASN A 96 7.37 6.17 3.51
N ASN A 97 6.76 5.16 2.89
CA ASN A 97 6.87 4.97 1.44
C ASN A 97 6.14 6.07 0.67
N HIS A 98 4.99 6.53 1.17
CA HIS A 98 4.23 7.64 0.58
C HIS A 98 5.05 8.92 0.58
N PHE A 99 5.59 9.33 1.73
CA PHE A 99 6.33 10.58 1.84
C PHE A 99 7.78 10.49 1.35
N PHE A 100 8.48 9.41 1.69
CA PHE A 100 9.93 9.33 1.53
C PHE A 100 10.38 8.31 0.49
N GLY A 101 9.52 7.35 0.10
CA GLY A 101 9.87 6.31 -0.86
C GLY A 101 11.16 5.58 -0.49
N SER A 102 12.08 5.45 -1.45
CA SER A 102 13.39 4.79 -1.25
C SER A 102 14.26 5.42 -0.15
N THR A 103 14.06 6.69 0.16
CA THR A 103 14.80 7.41 1.21
C THR A 103 14.52 6.85 2.60
N SER A 104 13.34 6.27 2.83
CA SER A 104 12.97 5.63 4.11
C SER A 104 14.01 4.57 4.54
N SER A 105 14.49 3.76 3.60
CA SER A 105 15.50 2.73 3.88
C SER A 105 16.85 3.34 4.29
N ALA A 106 17.30 4.39 3.58
CA ALA A 106 18.56 5.05 3.87
C ALA A 106 18.53 5.76 5.25
N VAL A 107 17.39 6.36 5.60
CA VAL A 107 17.18 6.96 6.93
C VAL A 107 17.22 5.88 8.01
N SER A 108 16.50 4.78 7.81
CA SER A 108 16.48 3.65 8.76
C SER A 108 17.87 3.04 8.96
N ASP A 109 18.67 2.94 7.90
CA ASP A 109 20.07 2.50 7.99
C ASP A 109 20.91 3.46 8.84
N LYS A 110 20.72 4.77 8.72
CA LYS A 110 21.40 5.76 9.57
C LYS A 110 20.92 5.72 11.01
N VAL A 111 19.64 5.49 11.26
CA VAL A 111 19.11 5.26 12.61
C VAL A 111 19.76 4.02 13.24
N ALA A 112 19.94 2.94 12.48
CA ALA A 112 20.63 1.74 12.94
C ALA A 112 22.09 2.04 13.33
N GLU A 113 22.81 2.76 12.46
CA GLU A 113 24.21 3.15 12.66
C GLU A 113 24.40 4.03 13.91
N PHE A 114 23.63 5.12 14.03
CA PHE A 114 23.76 6.05 15.17
C PHE A 114 23.18 5.48 16.47
N GLY A 115 22.14 4.67 16.38
CA GLY A 115 21.47 4.06 17.52
C GLY A 115 22.16 2.82 18.07
N GLY A 116 22.97 2.14 17.24
CA GLY A 116 23.60 0.88 17.61
C GLY A 116 22.61 -0.29 17.70
N ILE A 117 21.58 -0.29 16.85
CA ILE A 117 20.55 -1.35 16.78
C ILE A 117 20.61 -2.08 15.43
N LYS A 118 19.98 -3.26 15.32
CA LYS A 118 19.89 -3.99 14.05
C LYS A 118 19.12 -3.16 13.01
N LYS A 119 19.53 -3.26 11.74
CA LYS A 119 18.86 -2.57 10.62
C LYS A 119 17.37 -2.87 10.51
N THR A 120 16.99 -4.14 10.72
CA THR A 120 15.58 -4.57 10.71
C THR A 120 14.78 -3.94 11.85
N SER A 121 15.38 -3.81 13.03
CA SER A 121 14.78 -3.12 14.18
C SER A 121 14.64 -1.63 13.90
N ALA A 122 15.66 -0.98 13.35
CA ALA A 122 15.62 0.44 13.00
C ALA A 122 14.55 0.75 11.96
N ALA A 123 14.40 -0.09 10.93
CA ALA A 123 13.34 0.05 9.94
C ALA A 123 11.95 -0.10 10.58
N SER A 124 11.76 -1.11 11.44
CA SER A 124 10.49 -1.32 12.14
C SER A 124 10.17 -0.18 13.11
N LEU A 125 11.18 0.34 13.81
CA LEU A 125 11.04 1.47 14.72
C LEU A 125 10.73 2.76 13.97
N PHE A 126 11.43 3.03 12.86
CA PHE A 126 11.15 4.21 12.04
C PHE A 126 9.74 4.16 11.47
N SER A 127 9.29 3.00 11.01
CA SER A 127 7.90 2.75 10.65
C SER A 127 6.96 3.01 11.83
N LEU A 128 7.21 2.45 13.01
CA LEU A 128 6.34 2.62 14.17
C LEU A 128 6.24 4.09 14.64
N CYS A 129 7.31 4.88 14.48
CA CYS A 129 7.30 6.31 14.81
C CYS A 129 6.40 7.14 13.88
N SER A 130 6.24 6.75 12.62
CA SER A 130 5.47 7.52 11.63
C SER A 130 4.00 7.76 11.99
N PRO A 131 3.19 6.74 12.34
CA PRO A 131 1.82 6.96 12.76
C PRO A 131 1.72 7.68 14.11
N LEU A 132 2.75 7.62 14.97
CA LEU A 132 2.79 8.38 16.22
C LEU A 132 3.02 9.88 15.96
N VAL A 133 3.97 10.21 15.09
CA VAL A 133 4.25 11.58 14.66
C VAL A 133 3.03 12.19 13.97
N LEU A 134 2.45 11.49 12.99
CA LEU A 134 1.24 11.95 12.32
C LEU A 134 0.04 12.01 13.27
N GLY A 135 -0.08 11.06 14.19
CA GLY A 135 -1.13 11.07 15.20
C GLY A 135 -1.06 12.30 16.09
N LEU A 136 0.13 12.70 16.53
CA LEU A 136 0.28 13.90 17.36
C LEU A 136 -0.04 15.17 16.56
N ILE A 137 0.47 15.27 15.33
CA ILE A 137 0.19 16.40 14.44
C ILE A 137 -1.32 16.46 14.15
N GLY A 138 -1.94 15.34 13.80
CA GLY A 138 -3.36 15.28 13.50
C GLY A 138 -4.26 15.54 14.70
N LYS A 139 -3.81 15.22 15.92
CA LYS A 139 -4.47 15.66 17.17
C LYS A 139 -4.52 17.19 17.27
N GLN A 140 -3.43 17.88 16.91
CA GLN A 140 -3.40 19.34 16.86
C GLN A 140 -4.29 19.89 15.74
N VAL A 141 -4.25 19.26 14.56
CA VAL A 141 -5.11 19.66 13.44
C VAL A 141 -6.59 19.55 13.80
N LYS A 142 -7.00 18.44 14.41
CA LYS A 142 -8.39 18.19 14.83
C LYS A 142 -8.82 19.11 15.96
N SER A 143 -8.03 19.23 17.03
CA SER A 143 -8.41 20.04 18.20
C SER A 143 -8.41 21.55 17.92
N GLY A 144 -7.49 22.02 17.06
CA GLY A 144 -7.39 23.42 16.67
C GLY A 144 -8.20 23.80 15.43
N ASN A 145 -8.92 22.86 14.79
CA ASN A 145 -9.54 23.04 13.47
C ASN A 145 -8.59 23.67 12.44
N MET A 146 -7.34 23.20 12.43
CA MET A 146 -6.27 23.82 11.65
C MET A 146 -6.48 23.67 10.15
N ASN A 147 -6.19 24.74 9.42
CA ASN A 147 -6.07 24.71 7.97
C ASN A 147 -4.60 24.39 7.54
N GLN A 148 -4.33 24.41 6.23
CA GLN A 148 -3.00 24.10 5.70
C GLN A 148 -1.94 25.12 6.12
N THR A 149 -2.30 26.41 6.21
CA THR A 149 -1.39 27.47 6.65
C THR A 149 -1.00 27.27 8.11
N ASP A 150 -1.97 26.96 8.98
CA ASP A 150 -1.72 26.70 10.41
C ASP A 150 -0.79 25.48 10.60
N LEU A 151 -1.05 24.40 9.86
CA LEU A 151 -0.21 23.21 9.87
C LEU A 151 1.21 23.50 9.36
N SER A 152 1.33 24.30 8.30
CA SER A 152 2.63 24.70 7.75
C SER A 152 3.44 25.47 8.78
N ASN A 153 2.81 26.44 9.45
CA ASN A 153 3.45 27.22 10.52
C ASN A 153 3.88 26.32 11.68
N LEU A 154 3.01 25.43 12.15
CA LEU A 154 3.34 24.47 13.21
C LEU A 154 4.57 23.61 12.88
N LEU A 155 4.66 23.13 11.64
CA LEU A 155 5.80 22.33 11.19
C LEU A 155 7.06 23.18 11.07
N GLN A 156 6.98 24.37 10.48
CA GLN A 156 8.11 25.30 10.35
C GLN A 156 8.69 25.70 11.71
N ASP A 157 7.86 25.85 12.74
CA ASP A 157 8.30 26.10 14.12
C ASP A 157 9.17 24.97 14.68
N GLN A 158 9.08 23.76 14.13
CA GLN A 158 9.94 22.64 14.54
C GLN A 158 11.31 22.65 13.86
N LYS A 159 11.51 23.45 12.80
CA LYS A 159 12.70 23.38 11.93
C LYS A 159 14.01 23.52 12.69
N GLU A 160 14.10 24.50 13.58
CA GLU A 160 15.35 24.78 14.31
C GLU A 160 15.63 23.72 15.37
N ILE A 161 14.61 23.23 16.07
CA ILE A 161 14.74 22.11 17.02
C ILE A 161 15.20 20.85 16.29
N VAL A 162 14.58 20.51 15.16
CA VAL A 162 14.93 19.33 14.35
C VAL A 162 16.36 19.44 13.84
N LYS A 163 16.76 20.57 13.24
CA LYS A 163 18.14 20.78 12.78
C LYS A 163 19.18 20.64 13.90
N SER A 164 18.87 21.11 15.10
CA SER A 164 19.80 21.05 16.23
C SER A 164 19.99 19.63 16.79
N GLN A 165 18.99 18.75 16.65
CA GLN A 165 19.00 17.41 17.23
C GLN A 165 19.27 16.30 16.20
N LEU A 166 19.21 16.62 14.90
CA LEU A 166 19.41 15.64 13.84
C LEU A 166 20.89 15.53 13.45
N PRO A 167 21.47 14.32 13.42
CA PRO A 167 22.79 14.10 12.83
C PRO A 167 22.86 14.61 11.38
N PRO A 168 23.92 15.35 10.99
CA PRO A 168 24.06 15.90 9.64
C PRO A 168 23.93 14.84 8.54
N ALA A 169 24.41 13.62 8.79
CA ALA A 169 24.33 12.51 7.84
C ALA A 169 22.88 12.11 7.48
N ILE A 170 21.92 12.24 8.41
CA ILE A 170 20.50 11.99 8.11
C ILE A 170 19.92 13.14 7.30
N ASN A 171 20.30 14.39 7.60
CA ASN A 171 19.86 15.53 6.79
C ASN A 171 20.34 15.41 5.33
N THR A 172 21.59 14.98 5.11
CA THR A 172 22.12 14.75 3.77
C THR A 172 21.32 13.72 2.97
N VAL A 173 20.81 12.66 3.62
CA VAL A 173 19.98 11.64 2.97
C VAL A 173 18.69 12.25 2.40
N TYR A 174 18.06 13.17 3.14
CA TYR A 174 16.91 13.90 2.62
C TYR A 174 17.32 14.91 1.54
N ASP A 175 18.39 15.66 1.75
CA ASP A 175 18.85 16.67 0.79
C ASP A 175 19.19 16.07 -0.58
N GLN A 176 19.77 14.87 -0.61
CA GLN A 176 20.02 14.13 -1.85
C GLN A 176 18.73 13.80 -2.62
N LYS A 177 17.65 13.42 -1.92
CA LYS A 177 16.34 13.15 -2.52
C LYS A 177 15.74 14.39 -3.20
N TYR A 178 15.87 15.55 -2.55
CA TYR A 178 15.21 16.79 -3.00
C TYR A 178 16.11 17.67 -3.89
N SER A 179 17.44 17.48 -3.87
CA SER A 179 18.39 18.19 -4.75
C SER A 179 18.29 17.77 -6.21
N SER A 180 17.90 16.51 -6.48
CA SER A 180 17.68 16.03 -7.85
C SER A 180 16.48 16.67 -8.57
N SER A 181 15.63 17.41 -7.84
CA SER A 181 14.45 18.09 -8.39
C SER A 181 14.68 19.57 -8.74
N GLN A 182 15.85 20.14 -8.41
CA GLN A 182 16.13 21.58 -8.64
C GLN A 182 17.12 21.87 -9.78
N SER A 183 17.65 20.86 -10.49
CA SER A 183 18.57 21.11 -11.61
C SER A 183 17.85 21.39 -12.94
N LYS A 184 17.11 22.51 -12.99
CA LYS A 184 16.84 23.22 -14.24
C LYS A 184 16.77 24.73 -13.98
N VAL A 185 17.86 25.28 -13.45
CA VAL A 185 18.09 26.73 -13.51
C VAL A 185 18.60 27.04 -14.92
N VAL A 186 17.72 27.60 -15.74
CA VAL A 186 18.08 28.31 -16.96
C VAL A 186 18.95 29.48 -16.53
N VAL A 187 20.25 29.41 -16.81
CA VAL A 187 21.14 30.56 -16.71
C VAL A 187 20.77 31.49 -17.86
N GLU A 188 19.94 32.48 -17.56
CA GLU A 188 19.70 33.64 -18.41
C GLU A 188 21.01 34.44 -18.46
N LYS A 189 21.63 34.44 -19.65
CA LYS A 189 22.82 35.25 -19.92
C LYS A 189 22.38 36.70 -20.07
N GLU A 190 22.52 37.47 -19.01
CA GLU A 190 22.51 38.93 -19.12
C GLU A 190 23.88 39.37 -19.64
N THR A 191 23.89 39.89 -20.87
CA THR A 191 25.04 40.54 -21.49
C THR A 191 25.26 41.90 -20.84
N VAL A 192 26.41 42.08 -20.19
CA VAL A 192 26.95 43.41 -19.86
C VAL A 192 28.35 43.52 -20.45
N GLU A 193 28.49 44.43 -21.41
CA GLU A 193 29.76 44.93 -21.94
C GLU A 193 30.49 45.76 -20.88
N VAL A 194 31.76 45.44 -20.58
CA VAL A 194 32.80 46.47 -20.26
C VAL A 194 34.19 45.97 -20.69
N VAL A 195 34.65 46.57 -21.78
CA VAL A 195 35.99 47.07 -22.18
C VAL A 195 37.22 46.85 -21.25
N GLU A 196 38.21 46.14 -21.82
CA GLU A 196 39.66 46.43 -21.94
C GLU A 196 40.71 46.18 -20.82
N LYS A 197 41.71 45.37 -21.24
CA LYS A 197 43.19 45.38 -21.05
C LYS A 197 43.91 44.52 -20.01
N GLU A 198 44.85 43.73 -20.57
CA GLU A 198 46.22 43.41 -20.11
C GLU A 198 46.36 42.50 -18.87
N GLU A 199 47.29 41.54 -18.73
CA GLU A 199 48.38 41.00 -19.54
C GLU A 199 48.92 39.74 -18.78
N VAL A 200 49.56 38.82 -19.52
CA VAL A 200 50.59 37.81 -19.12
C VAL A 200 50.32 36.60 -18.18
N ILE A 201 50.93 35.49 -18.63
CA ILE A 201 51.43 34.27 -17.96
C ILE A 201 50.48 33.07 -17.88
N SER A 202 50.50 32.30 -18.97
CA SER A 202 50.16 30.87 -18.98
C SER A 202 51.24 30.06 -18.27
N LYS A 203 50.87 29.36 -17.19
CA LYS A 203 51.61 28.20 -16.67
C LYS A 203 50.67 27.01 -16.51
N LYS A 204 50.88 26.06 -17.41
CA LYS A 204 50.36 24.69 -17.53
C LYS A 204 50.37 23.91 -16.20
N VAL A 205 49.24 23.30 -15.84
CA VAL A 205 49.20 21.91 -15.34
C VAL A 205 47.95 21.19 -15.88
N LYS A 206 48.20 19.97 -16.34
CA LYS A 206 47.33 19.01 -17.02
C LYS A 206 46.57 18.15 -15.99
N SER A 207 45.29 17.89 -16.24
CA SER A 207 44.54 16.74 -15.68
C SER A 207 43.61 16.26 -16.80
N ASN A 208 44.07 15.29 -17.59
CA ASN A 208 43.89 13.84 -17.49
C ASN A 208 42.50 13.36 -17.95
N SER A 209 42.54 12.34 -18.79
CA SER A 209 41.73 12.13 -19.98
C SER A 209 40.44 11.34 -19.75
N ASN A 210 39.36 11.80 -20.38
CA ASN A 210 38.10 11.08 -20.56
C ASN A 210 38.30 9.84 -21.46
N THR A 211 38.32 8.65 -20.84
CA THR A 211 38.40 7.35 -21.53
C THR A 211 37.04 6.71 -21.82
N PHE A 212 35.92 7.40 -21.56
CA PHE A 212 34.57 6.83 -21.75
C PHE A 212 33.77 7.39 -22.94
N GLY A 213 34.34 8.31 -23.72
CA GLY A 213 33.63 8.93 -24.85
C GLY A 213 33.43 8.03 -26.07
N ILE A 214 34.30 7.02 -26.27
CA ILE A 214 34.27 6.17 -27.49
C ILE A 214 33.39 4.92 -27.34
N PHE A 215 33.21 4.40 -26.12
CA PHE A 215 32.43 3.18 -25.90
C PHE A 215 30.92 3.40 -26.02
N ALA A 216 30.44 4.62 -25.77
CA ALA A 216 29.03 4.98 -25.96
C ALA A 216 28.61 4.90 -27.44
N TRP A 217 29.50 5.22 -28.38
CA TRP A 217 29.21 5.16 -29.82
C TRP A 217 29.27 3.73 -30.37
N LEU A 218 30.17 2.89 -29.83
CA LEU A 218 30.25 1.47 -30.22
C LEU A 218 29.01 0.67 -29.77
N LEU A 219 28.47 0.96 -28.58
CA LEU A 219 27.25 0.30 -28.10
C LEU A 219 26.03 0.69 -28.98
N LEU A 220 25.95 1.96 -29.39
CA LEU A 220 24.89 2.44 -30.26
C LEU A 220 24.96 1.80 -31.67
N ALA A 221 26.17 1.68 -32.23
CA ALA A 221 26.38 1.01 -33.52
C ALA A 221 26.04 -0.49 -33.47
N GLY A 222 26.39 -1.18 -32.37
CA GLY A 222 26.04 -2.59 -32.16
C GLY A 222 24.53 -2.84 -32.10
N LEU A 223 23.78 -1.93 -31.48
CA LEU A 223 22.32 -2.03 -31.39
C LEU A 223 21.63 -1.87 -32.75
N VAL A 224 22.16 -0.98 -33.61
CA VAL A 224 21.68 -0.80 -34.99
C VAL A 224 21.97 -2.03 -35.86
N LEU A 225 23.17 -2.63 -35.73
CA LEU A 225 23.53 -3.87 -36.43
C LEU A 225 22.67 -5.06 -35.99
N ALA A 226 22.33 -5.17 -34.70
CA ALA A 226 21.44 -6.21 -34.20
C ALA A 226 20.00 -6.07 -34.73
N ALA A 227 19.48 -4.84 -34.81
CA ALA A 227 18.17 -4.56 -35.38
C ALA A 227 18.11 -4.86 -36.89
N ALA A 228 19.18 -4.51 -37.63
CA ALA A 228 19.30 -4.83 -39.05
C ALA A 228 19.38 -6.35 -39.30
N TYR A 229 20.14 -7.08 -38.48
CA TYR A 229 20.22 -8.54 -38.55
C TYR A 229 18.87 -9.21 -38.27
N TYR A 230 18.11 -8.71 -37.29
CA TYR A 230 16.79 -9.25 -36.96
C TYR A 230 15.75 -8.97 -38.06
N SER A 231 15.81 -7.80 -38.69
CA SER A 231 14.93 -7.45 -39.81
C SER A 231 15.23 -8.22 -41.10
N LEU A 232 16.48 -8.62 -41.33
CA LEU A 232 16.85 -9.46 -42.48
C LEU A 232 16.46 -10.93 -42.27
N ARG A 233 16.50 -11.41 -41.02
CA ARG A 233 16.16 -12.81 -40.69
C ARG A 233 14.65 -13.09 -40.72
N ASN A 234 13.81 -12.06 -40.62
CA ASN A 234 12.35 -12.17 -40.68
C ASN A 234 11.75 -12.02 -42.10
N ARG A 235 12.57 -12.02 -43.16
CA ARG A 235 12.09 -12.01 -44.55
C ARG A 235 12.48 -13.30 -45.28
N VAL A 236 11.83 -14.40 -44.92
CA VAL A 236 11.74 -15.63 -45.73
C VAL A 236 10.30 -16.16 -45.62
N ALA A 237 9.67 -16.38 -46.80
CA ALA A 237 8.33 -16.91 -47.11
C ALA A 237 7.16 -15.89 -47.31
N THR A 238 7.14 -15.26 -48.50
CA THR A 238 6.12 -15.30 -49.61
C THR A 238 4.77 -16.01 -49.36
N ASP A 239 3.63 -15.77 -50.03
CA ASP A 239 3.17 -14.90 -51.13
C ASP A 239 1.62 -14.98 -51.24
N THR A 240 1.04 -13.95 -51.84
CA THR A 240 -0.24 -13.77 -52.59
C THR A 240 -1.03 -15.01 -53.09
N THR A 241 -2.38 -14.96 -53.01
CA THR A 241 -3.32 -15.37 -54.09
C THR A 241 -4.71 -14.75 -53.85
N SER A 242 -5.28 -14.22 -54.93
CA SER A 242 -6.52 -13.43 -55.05
C SER A 242 -7.68 -14.23 -55.68
N LEU A 243 -8.82 -13.53 -55.82
CA LEU A 243 -10.02 -13.79 -56.65
C LEU A 243 -11.06 -14.73 -56.02
N ASN A 244 -12.37 -14.53 -56.15
CA ASN A 244 -13.25 -13.50 -56.70
C ASN A 244 -14.68 -14.03 -56.45
N SER A 245 -15.66 -13.16 -56.19
CA SER A 245 -17.03 -13.27 -56.70
C SER A 245 -17.80 -12.01 -56.29
N ASN A 246 -17.89 -11.09 -57.25
CA ASN A 246 -18.81 -9.96 -57.27
C ASN A 246 -20.26 -10.40 -57.07
N THR A 247 -21.08 -9.52 -56.48
CA THR A 247 -22.34 -9.04 -57.08
C THR A 247 -22.69 -7.70 -56.45
N GLU A 248 -22.52 -6.63 -57.22
CA GLU A 248 -23.18 -5.34 -57.04
C GLU A 248 -24.69 -5.49 -57.31
N MET A 249 -25.55 -4.74 -56.61
CA MET A 249 -26.49 -3.80 -57.27
C MET A 249 -27.30 -3.00 -56.22
N GLU A 250 -27.08 -1.68 -56.28
CA GLU A 250 -27.99 -0.54 -56.12
C GLU A 250 -29.45 -0.68 -55.61
N SER A 251 -29.76 0.23 -54.67
CA SER A 251 -30.89 1.18 -54.59
C SER A 251 -32.34 0.71 -54.83
N ILE A 252 -33.24 1.10 -53.92
CA ILE A 252 -34.32 2.09 -54.13
C ILE A 252 -35.01 2.39 -52.78
N ALA A 253 -35.31 3.67 -52.56
CA ALA A 253 -36.01 4.23 -51.40
C ALA A 253 -37.54 4.10 -51.50
N THR A 254 -38.24 4.24 -50.36
CA THR A 254 -39.49 5.01 -50.08
C THR A 254 -40.14 4.44 -48.81
N ASP A 255 -40.07 5.13 -47.68
CA ASP A 255 -40.99 6.18 -47.21
C ASP A 255 -42.24 5.62 -46.53
N SER A 256 -42.31 5.83 -45.21
CA SER A 256 -43.51 6.30 -44.51
C SER A 256 -43.13 6.75 -43.09
N SER A 257 -43.06 8.07 -42.94
CA SER A 257 -43.65 8.94 -41.88
C SER A 257 -44.41 8.23 -40.74
N MET A 258 -44.55 8.68 -39.48
CA MET A 258 -44.56 9.96 -38.77
C MET A 258 -44.83 9.55 -37.29
N VAL A 259 -44.30 10.14 -36.22
CA VAL A 259 -44.86 11.29 -35.48
C VAL A 259 -43.95 11.48 -34.25
N SER A 260 -43.44 12.69 -34.09
CA SER A 260 -42.90 13.22 -32.84
C SER A 260 -44.06 13.70 -31.95
N GLN A 261 -43.93 13.59 -30.63
CA GLN A 261 -44.24 14.76 -29.80
C GLN A 261 -43.55 14.70 -28.44
N ASP A 262 -42.92 15.82 -28.15
CA ASP A 262 -42.25 16.23 -26.94
C ASP A 262 -43.20 17.14 -26.13
N GLU A 263 -42.79 17.38 -24.89
CA GLU A 263 -43.09 18.53 -24.03
C GLU A 263 -44.39 18.63 -23.19
N SER A 264 -44.14 18.58 -21.88
CA SER A 264 -44.32 19.66 -20.85
C SER A 264 -45.70 20.05 -20.29
N ASP A 265 -45.59 20.49 -19.02
CA ASP A 265 -46.52 21.26 -18.17
C ASP A 265 -47.74 20.54 -17.54
N ALA A 266 -48.22 20.84 -16.32
CA ALA A 266 -47.73 21.44 -15.09
C ALA A 266 -48.86 21.34 -14.02
N PHE A 267 -48.48 21.44 -12.73
CA PHE A 267 -49.25 21.86 -11.53
C PHE A 267 -50.47 21.10 -10.95
N ASP A 268 -50.36 20.96 -9.62
CA ASP A 268 -51.36 20.94 -8.53
C ASP A 268 -52.47 19.86 -8.48
N ASN A 269 -52.43 19.03 -7.42
CA ASN A 269 -53.30 19.25 -6.25
C ASN A 269 -52.86 18.45 -5.01
N ILE A 270 -53.16 19.03 -3.85
CA ILE A 270 -52.71 18.76 -2.48
C ILE A 270 -53.52 17.64 -1.81
N GLN A 271 -52.88 16.74 -1.04
CA GLN A 271 -53.31 16.44 0.33
C GLN A 271 -52.22 15.82 1.21
N THR A 272 -52.03 16.48 2.34
CA THR A 272 -51.13 16.24 3.48
C THR A 272 -51.63 15.13 4.40
N THR A 273 -50.71 14.35 5.00
CA THR A 273 -50.79 13.84 6.38
C THR A 273 -49.38 13.46 6.91
N PRO A 274 -48.94 14.00 8.06
CA PRO A 274 -47.83 13.49 8.85
C PRO A 274 -48.33 12.76 10.12
N SER A 275 -47.56 11.79 10.63
CA SER A 275 -47.71 11.22 11.98
C SER A 275 -46.33 11.32 12.66
N SER A 276 -46.08 12.29 13.56
CA SER A 276 -46.30 12.25 15.04
C SER A 276 -45.84 10.91 15.63
N SER A 277 -44.73 10.77 16.36
CA SER A 277 -44.15 11.53 17.49
C SER A 277 -45.15 11.77 18.61
N GLU A 278 -45.07 10.95 19.65
CA GLU A 278 -45.79 11.12 20.92
C GLU A 278 -44.77 11.06 22.06
N ASN A 279 -44.61 12.20 22.73
CA ASN A 279 -44.04 12.34 24.07
C ASN A 279 -45.22 12.28 25.05
N ILE A 280 -45.07 11.57 26.16
CA ILE A 280 -45.82 11.85 27.39
C ILE A 280 -44.81 12.02 28.53
N ASP A 281 -45.04 13.10 29.26
CA ASP A 281 -44.22 13.68 30.30
C ASP A 281 -44.52 13.10 31.70
N GLU A 282 -43.53 13.27 32.58
CA GLU A 282 -43.54 13.39 34.05
C GLU A 282 -44.51 12.59 34.95
N SER A 283 -43.92 11.84 35.90
CA SER A 283 -44.07 12.15 37.34
C SER A 283 -43.10 11.35 38.21
N SER A 284 -42.60 12.04 39.23
CA SER A 284 -41.66 11.70 40.29
C SER A 284 -42.01 10.47 41.15
N VAL A 285 -41.00 9.87 41.81
CA VAL A 285 -40.87 9.76 43.29
C VAL A 285 -39.67 8.85 43.65
N GLU A 286 -38.68 9.45 44.31
CA GLU A 286 -37.99 9.03 45.54
C GLU A 286 -38.00 7.53 45.96
N SER A 287 -36.82 6.91 46.10
CA SER A 287 -36.25 6.48 47.40
C SER A 287 -35.02 5.56 47.23
N LYS A 288 -33.98 5.84 48.03
CA LYS A 288 -32.73 5.06 48.20
C LYS A 288 -32.97 3.85 49.17
N PRO A 289 -31.92 3.19 49.71
CA PRO A 289 -31.31 1.96 49.21
C PRO A 289 -31.40 0.79 50.23
N VAL A 290 -31.17 -0.47 49.83
CA VAL A 290 -30.88 -1.54 50.82
C VAL A 290 -29.81 -2.50 50.31
N GLU A 291 -29.00 -2.90 51.29
CA GLU A 291 -27.69 -3.52 51.37
C GLU A 291 -27.78 -5.05 51.53
N ALA A 292 -26.68 -5.77 51.22
CA ALA A 292 -26.21 -7.05 51.84
C ALA A 292 -27.09 -8.34 51.72
N THR A 293 -26.61 -9.60 51.65
CA THR A 293 -25.35 -10.33 51.42
C THR A 293 -25.73 -11.85 51.36
N GLN A 294 -24.86 -12.71 50.79
CA GLN A 294 -24.66 -14.18 51.03
C GLN A 294 -25.59 -15.16 50.28
N ALA A 295 -25.22 -16.39 49.90
CA ALA A 295 -23.98 -17.16 49.64
C ALA A 295 -24.43 -18.62 49.32
N GLN A 296 -23.53 -19.44 48.73
CA GLN A 296 -23.58 -20.93 48.54
C GLN A 296 -24.30 -21.47 47.30
N LYS A 297 -23.92 -22.59 46.64
CA LYS A 297 -22.75 -23.51 46.60
C LYS A 297 -23.08 -24.65 45.61
N ALA A 298 -22.08 -25.11 44.82
CA ALA A 298 -21.94 -26.39 44.07
C ALA A 298 -22.92 -26.64 42.88
N THR A 299 -22.57 -27.31 41.77
CA THR A 299 -21.64 -28.43 41.53
C THR A 299 -21.31 -28.55 40.03
N GLU A 300 -20.08 -28.97 39.68
CA GLU A 300 -19.67 -29.46 38.35
C GLU A 300 -20.33 -30.83 38.01
N PRO A 301 -20.15 -31.36 36.78
CA PRO A 301 -19.10 -32.39 36.68
C PRO A 301 -18.26 -32.36 35.38
N ALA A 302 -17.03 -32.85 35.55
CA ALA A 302 -16.06 -33.24 34.53
C ALA A 302 -16.27 -34.69 34.04
N PHE A 303 -15.74 -35.02 32.85
CA PHE A 303 -15.37 -36.38 32.42
C PHE A 303 -14.23 -36.29 31.37
N VAL A 304 -12.96 -36.38 31.76
CA VAL A 304 -12.03 -37.55 31.82
C VAL A 304 -11.57 -38.10 30.47
N ALA A 305 -10.25 -38.32 30.37
CA ALA A 305 -9.47 -38.69 29.17
C ALA A 305 -8.75 -40.05 29.28
N LYS A 306 -8.25 -40.51 28.12
CA LYS A 306 -7.16 -41.50 27.80
C LYS A 306 -7.60 -42.96 27.48
N PRO A 307 -6.69 -43.83 26.94
CA PRO A 307 -6.13 -43.81 25.57
C PRO A 307 -6.17 -45.24 24.92
N ASN A 308 -5.89 -45.39 23.61
CA ASN A 308 -5.17 -46.58 23.12
C ASN A 308 -4.62 -46.39 21.70
N ALA A 309 -3.41 -46.92 21.50
CA ALA A 309 -2.71 -47.03 20.23
C ALA A 309 -2.92 -48.43 19.64
N GLU A 310 -3.10 -48.53 18.32
CA GLU A 310 -2.84 -49.78 17.61
C GLU A 310 -2.30 -49.49 16.19
N VAL A 311 -1.22 -50.20 15.88
CA VAL A 311 -0.41 -50.10 14.67
C VAL A 311 -0.92 -51.11 13.65
N VAL A 312 -1.27 -50.67 12.43
CA VAL A 312 -1.32 -51.56 11.25
C VAL A 312 -0.78 -50.82 10.02
N ARG A 313 0.35 -51.32 9.49
CA ARG A 313 0.83 -51.05 8.12
C ARG A 313 -0.02 -51.84 7.12
N ASN A 314 -0.26 -51.28 5.92
CA ASN A 314 -0.19 -51.98 4.63
C ASN A 314 -0.26 -50.98 3.44
N GLU A 315 0.73 -51.06 2.55
CA GLU A 315 0.72 -50.62 1.12
C GLU A 315 0.35 -51.83 0.23
N PRO A 316 0.17 -51.72 -1.11
CA PRO A 316 -0.49 -50.69 -1.94
C PRO A 316 -1.46 -51.30 -3.02
N ALA A 317 -2.04 -50.40 -3.84
CA ALA A 317 -2.68 -50.59 -5.18
C ALA A 317 -4.14 -51.08 -5.28
N LYS A 318 -5.03 -50.27 -5.89
CA LYS A 318 -5.33 -50.26 -7.34
C LYS A 318 -6.58 -49.41 -7.64
N ALA A 319 -6.53 -48.71 -8.77
CA ALA A 319 -7.53 -47.79 -9.29
C ALA A 319 -8.95 -48.35 -9.43
N THR A 320 -9.94 -47.48 -9.21
CA THR A 320 -11.22 -47.53 -9.91
C THR A 320 -11.73 -46.10 -10.08
N GLU A 321 -11.74 -45.61 -11.33
CA GLU A 321 -12.41 -44.36 -11.70
C GLU A 321 -13.92 -44.44 -11.39
N PRO A 322 -14.56 -43.29 -11.17
CA PRO A 322 -15.84 -43.07 -11.82
C PRO A 322 -15.83 -41.80 -12.68
N ALA A 323 -16.13 -42.04 -13.95
CA ALA A 323 -17.04 -41.31 -14.81
C ALA A 323 -16.88 -39.77 -14.96
N LYS A 324 -16.43 -39.41 -16.15
CA LYS A 324 -16.52 -38.11 -16.81
C LYS A 324 -17.93 -37.50 -16.67
N SER A 325 -18.01 -36.39 -15.94
CA SER A 325 -18.98 -35.31 -16.17
C SER A 325 -18.21 -34.14 -16.76
N SER A 326 -18.34 -33.93 -18.07
CA SER A 326 -17.77 -32.77 -18.76
C SER A 326 -18.52 -31.50 -18.33
N LYS A 327 -18.06 -30.87 -17.27
CA LYS A 327 -18.23 -29.42 -17.11
C LYS A 327 -16.94 -28.79 -17.61
N SER A 328 -17.05 -27.91 -18.59
CA SER A 328 -15.96 -27.01 -18.96
C SER A 328 -15.63 -26.19 -17.72
N TYR A 329 -14.51 -26.50 -17.07
CA TYR A 329 -14.05 -25.81 -15.88
C TYR A 329 -13.31 -24.55 -16.34
N GLY A 330 -13.54 -23.43 -15.65
CA GLY A 330 -13.09 -22.13 -16.12
C GLY A 330 -11.57 -22.02 -16.27
N ASN A 331 -11.14 -21.17 -17.22
CA ASN A 331 -9.77 -20.90 -17.68
C ASN A 331 -8.68 -20.82 -16.59
N VAL A 332 -9.01 -20.51 -15.34
CA VAL A 332 -8.05 -20.29 -14.25
C VAL A 332 -7.55 -21.60 -13.65
N LEU A 333 -8.43 -22.59 -13.45
CA LEU A 333 -8.03 -23.87 -12.86
C LEU A 333 -7.18 -24.68 -13.85
N ASP A 334 -7.51 -24.62 -15.14
CA ASP A 334 -6.74 -25.26 -16.20
C ASP A 334 -5.32 -24.68 -16.31
N GLN A 335 -5.16 -23.38 -16.07
CA GLN A 335 -3.84 -22.73 -15.95
C GLN A 335 -3.06 -23.20 -14.71
N LEU A 336 -3.75 -23.52 -13.62
CA LEU A 336 -3.15 -23.95 -12.35
C LEU A 336 -2.83 -25.46 -12.30
N GLY A 337 -3.49 -26.26 -13.14
CA GLY A 337 -3.50 -27.73 -13.02
C GLY A 337 -2.24 -28.47 -13.45
N SER A 338 -1.22 -27.81 -14.03
CA SER A 338 -0.11 -28.52 -14.69
C SER A 338 1.32 -28.07 -14.34
N SER A 339 1.52 -27.03 -13.52
CA SER A 339 2.87 -26.68 -13.04
C SER A 339 2.81 -25.78 -11.81
N ASN A 340 3.93 -25.68 -11.09
CA ASN A 340 4.20 -24.71 -10.02
C ASN A 340 4.24 -23.25 -10.55
N SER A 341 3.39 -22.92 -11.52
CA SER A 341 3.37 -21.68 -12.27
C SER A 341 2.20 -20.80 -11.88
N TRP A 342 2.38 -19.50 -12.16
CA TRP A 342 1.39 -18.49 -11.87
C TRP A 342 0.31 -18.45 -12.94
N ALA A 343 -0.95 -18.66 -12.56
CA ALA A 343 -2.12 -18.39 -13.39
C ALA A 343 -2.53 -16.93 -13.29
N SER A 344 -3.10 -16.40 -14.38
CA SER A 344 -3.58 -15.02 -14.43
C SER A 344 -5.10 -14.94 -14.31
N PHE A 345 -5.56 -14.09 -13.40
CA PHE A 345 -6.94 -13.66 -13.28
C PHE A 345 -7.06 -12.23 -13.79
N SER A 346 -7.64 -12.10 -14.97
CA SER A 346 -7.64 -10.87 -15.75
C SER A 346 -8.32 -9.70 -15.03
N ALA A 347 -7.79 -8.50 -15.24
CA ALA A 347 -8.41 -7.24 -14.82
C ALA A 347 -9.85 -7.06 -15.35
N SER A 348 -10.21 -7.72 -16.46
CA SER A 348 -11.56 -7.68 -17.04
C SER A 348 -12.64 -8.23 -16.13
N ASN A 349 -12.28 -9.08 -15.16
CA ASN A 349 -13.18 -9.66 -14.17
C ASN A 349 -13.59 -8.69 -13.07
N PHE A 350 -12.97 -7.51 -13.01
CA PHE A 350 -13.30 -6.46 -12.06
C PHE A 350 -14.11 -5.34 -12.72
N LYS A 351 -14.96 -4.68 -11.94
CA LYS A 351 -15.77 -3.55 -12.37
C LYS A 351 -14.87 -2.32 -12.54
N GLY A 352 -14.49 -2.03 -13.77
CA GLY A 352 -13.66 -0.87 -14.12
C GLY A 352 -12.33 -0.86 -13.37
N ARG A 353 -12.08 0.20 -12.58
CA ARG A 353 -10.83 0.39 -11.80
C ARG A 353 -10.96 -0.04 -10.34
N THR A 354 -12.07 -0.68 -9.96
CA THR A 354 -12.34 -1.11 -8.58
C THR A 354 -11.79 -2.52 -8.30
N ALA A 355 -11.97 -2.97 -7.05
CA ALA A 355 -11.76 -4.34 -6.62
C ALA A 355 -13.05 -5.19 -6.64
N GLU A 356 -14.19 -4.64 -7.09
CA GLU A 356 -15.44 -5.39 -7.18
C GLU A 356 -15.40 -6.39 -8.34
N LEU A 357 -15.73 -7.65 -8.07
CA LEU A 357 -15.82 -8.68 -9.09
C LEU A 357 -17.13 -8.56 -9.89
N LYS A 358 -17.05 -8.63 -11.22
CA LYS A 358 -18.24 -8.69 -12.10
C LYS A 358 -18.99 -10.02 -11.98
N SER A 359 -18.26 -11.10 -11.74
CA SER A 359 -18.81 -12.45 -11.61
C SER A 359 -17.86 -13.33 -10.79
N SER A 360 -18.42 -14.30 -10.06
CA SER A 360 -17.68 -15.31 -9.32
C SER A 360 -17.53 -16.63 -10.09
N ASN A 361 -18.10 -16.74 -11.29
CA ASN A 361 -18.15 -18.02 -12.02
C ASN A 361 -16.76 -18.61 -12.29
N GLU A 362 -15.76 -17.77 -12.57
CA GLU A 362 -14.38 -18.22 -12.80
C GLU A 362 -13.68 -18.72 -11.53
N LEU A 363 -14.18 -18.35 -10.34
CA LEU A 363 -13.62 -18.77 -9.05
C LEU A 363 -14.31 -20.02 -8.49
N ASN A 364 -15.50 -20.38 -8.97
CA ASN A 364 -16.26 -21.52 -8.47
C ASN A 364 -15.51 -22.84 -8.62
N SER A 365 -14.94 -23.11 -9.81
CA SER A 365 -14.16 -24.34 -10.05
C SER A 365 -12.90 -24.40 -9.19
N LEU A 366 -12.24 -23.27 -8.97
CA LEU A 366 -11.07 -23.17 -8.10
C LEU A 366 -11.46 -23.42 -6.63
N ALA A 367 -12.59 -22.87 -6.19
CA ALA A 367 -13.09 -23.10 -4.84
C ALA A 367 -13.47 -24.57 -4.60
N GLU A 368 -14.14 -25.22 -5.55
CA GLU A 368 -14.43 -26.67 -5.48
C GLU A 368 -13.16 -27.50 -5.40
N PHE A 369 -12.16 -27.17 -6.22
CA PHE A 369 -10.85 -27.85 -6.19
C PHE A 369 -10.16 -27.72 -4.83
N LEU A 370 -10.10 -26.53 -4.24
CA LEU A 370 -9.42 -26.28 -2.95
C LEU A 370 -10.15 -26.94 -1.78
N LYS A 371 -11.49 -27.03 -1.85
CA LYS A 371 -12.28 -27.78 -0.85
C LYS A 371 -11.94 -29.26 -0.85
N ILE A 372 -11.72 -29.86 -2.03
CA ILE A 372 -11.38 -31.28 -2.15
C ILE A 372 -9.92 -31.51 -1.74
N ASN A 373 -9.03 -30.56 -2.05
CA ASN A 373 -7.58 -30.68 -1.81
C ASN A 373 -7.16 -29.88 -0.58
N THR A 374 -7.53 -30.36 0.61
CA THR A 374 -7.34 -29.58 1.85
C THR A 374 -5.89 -29.34 2.24
N ASN A 375 -4.96 -30.10 1.65
CA ASN A 375 -3.51 -29.98 1.83
C ASN A 375 -2.87 -28.94 0.88
N LYS A 376 -3.64 -28.37 -0.05
CA LYS A 376 -3.16 -27.36 -0.99
C LYS A 376 -3.48 -25.96 -0.49
N SER A 377 -2.55 -25.04 -0.70
CA SER A 377 -2.75 -23.63 -0.44
C SER A 377 -2.73 -22.82 -1.74
N LEU A 378 -3.54 -21.77 -1.81
CA LEU A 378 -3.58 -20.83 -2.91
C LEU A 378 -2.88 -19.54 -2.49
N GLN A 379 -1.78 -19.22 -3.16
CA GLN A 379 -1.15 -17.91 -3.10
C GLN A 379 -1.84 -16.97 -4.10
N ILE A 380 -2.18 -15.77 -3.66
CA ILE A 380 -2.88 -14.74 -4.44
C ILE A 380 -2.06 -13.46 -4.35
N SER A 381 -1.73 -12.88 -5.50
CA SER A 381 -0.90 -11.68 -5.64
C SER A 381 -1.62 -10.65 -6.50
N GLY A 382 -1.75 -9.42 -6.00
CA GLY A 382 -2.05 -8.27 -6.85
C GLY A 382 -0.86 -8.00 -7.77
N VAL A 383 -1.10 -7.69 -9.04
CA VAL A 383 -0.04 -7.36 -10.00
C VAL A 383 0.07 -5.85 -10.16
N GLY A 384 1.19 -5.28 -9.71
CA GLY A 384 1.48 -3.84 -9.76
C GLY A 384 1.74 -3.23 -8.38
N LYS A 385 2.03 -1.92 -8.37
CA LYS A 385 2.45 -1.17 -7.17
C LYS A 385 1.34 -0.31 -6.55
N SER A 386 0.13 -0.35 -7.08
CA SER A 386 -1.01 0.44 -6.61
C SER A 386 -1.83 -0.34 -5.59
N ARG A 387 -2.29 0.36 -4.56
CA ARG A 387 -3.26 -0.13 -3.56
C ARG A 387 -4.47 -0.83 -4.18
N SER A 388 -4.94 -0.32 -5.33
CA SER A 388 -6.05 -0.93 -6.08
C SER A 388 -5.80 -2.38 -6.56
N GLN A 389 -4.54 -2.79 -6.74
CA GLN A 389 -4.19 -4.14 -7.18
C GLN A 389 -4.09 -5.11 -6.00
N GLU A 390 -3.68 -4.62 -4.83
CA GLU A 390 -3.74 -5.37 -3.58
C GLU A 390 -5.20 -5.58 -3.14
N ASP A 391 -6.03 -4.53 -3.23
CA ASP A 391 -7.46 -4.62 -2.93
C ASP A 391 -8.16 -5.69 -3.80
N ARG A 392 -7.76 -5.84 -5.07
CA ARG A 392 -8.26 -6.90 -5.97
C ARG A 392 -7.87 -8.31 -5.51
N ALA A 393 -6.65 -8.49 -5.00
CA ALA A 393 -6.22 -9.78 -4.46
C ALA A 393 -7.04 -10.15 -3.20
N TYR A 394 -7.30 -9.17 -2.33
CA TYR A 394 -8.19 -9.35 -1.18
C TYR A 394 -9.63 -9.63 -1.59
N ALA A 395 -10.15 -9.00 -2.65
CA ALA A 395 -11.48 -9.28 -3.16
C ALA A 395 -11.61 -10.73 -3.69
N VAL A 396 -10.61 -11.22 -4.41
CA VAL A 396 -10.56 -12.63 -4.87
C VAL A 396 -10.52 -13.59 -3.67
N ARG A 397 -9.67 -13.31 -2.68
CA ARG A 397 -9.60 -14.09 -1.44
C ARG A 397 -10.94 -14.11 -0.69
N GLY A 398 -11.57 -12.94 -0.53
CA GLY A 398 -12.87 -12.81 0.11
C GLY A 398 -13.94 -13.63 -0.60
N LYS A 399 -13.96 -13.59 -1.94
CA LYS A 399 -14.91 -14.38 -2.72
C LYS A 399 -14.68 -15.89 -2.59
N LEU A 400 -13.42 -16.35 -2.60
CA LEU A 400 -13.11 -17.77 -2.38
C LEU A 400 -13.52 -18.24 -0.97
N TYR A 401 -13.37 -17.38 0.03
CA TYR A 401 -13.85 -17.64 1.38
C TYR A 401 -15.38 -17.75 1.44
N GLU A 402 -16.11 -16.82 0.81
CA GLU A 402 -17.58 -16.90 0.68
C GLU A 402 -18.02 -18.17 -0.04
N LEU A 403 -17.23 -18.63 -1.01
CA LEU A 403 -17.46 -19.90 -1.70
C LEU A 403 -17.13 -21.11 -0.83
N GLY A 404 -16.60 -20.96 0.38
CA GLY A 404 -16.37 -22.03 1.36
C GLY A 404 -14.96 -22.62 1.37
N VAL A 405 -13.97 -21.91 0.81
CA VAL A 405 -12.54 -22.27 0.98
C VAL A 405 -12.04 -21.69 2.31
N PRO A 406 -11.39 -22.48 3.17
CA PRO A 406 -10.92 -21.97 4.46
C PRO A 406 -9.79 -20.95 4.30
N LEU A 407 -9.79 -19.91 5.13
CA LEU A 407 -8.77 -18.84 5.08
C LEU A 407 -7.33 -19.37 5.28
N SER A 408 -7.16 -20.50 5.97
CA SER A 408 -5.85 -21.15 6.14
C SER A 408 -5.23 -21.62 4.83
N GLN A 409 -6.05 -21.87 3.80
CA GLN A 409 -5.58 -22.22 2.47
C GLN A 409 -5.38 -21.00 1.57
N LEU A 410 -5.79 -19.79 1.98
CA LEU A 410 -5.77 -18.60 1.12
C LEU A 410 -4.72 -17.60 1.62
N GLN A 411 -3.60 -17.51 0.91
CA GLN A 411 -2.48 -16.67 1.28
C GLN A 411 -2.36 -15.47 0.33
N ILE A 412 -2.33 -14.26 0.88
CA ILE A 412 -1.98 -13.06 0.09
C ILE A 412 -0.46 -12.90 0.14
N ILE A 413 0.16 -12.74 -1.03
CA ILE A 413 1.59 -12.41 -1.14
C ILE A 413 1.79 -11.04 -1.79
N ALA A 414 2.85 -10.34 -1.38
CA ALA A 414 3.18 -9.01 -1.90
C ALA A 414 3.67 -9.07 -3.36
N GLY A 415 3.25 -8.08 -4.16
CA GLY A 415 3.08 -8.15 -5.61
C GLY A 415 4.31 -8.38 -6.50
N GLN A 416 4.15 -9.30 -7.44
CA GLN A 416 4.98 -9.49 -8.64
C GLN A 416 4.91 -8.26 -9.58
N THR A 417 6.02 -7.90 -10.23
CA THR A 417 6.10 -6.73 -11.12
C THR A 417 5.64 -7.07 -12.54
N SER A 418 4.35 -6.92 -12.83
CA SER A 418 3.84 -6.79 -14.20
C SER A 418 2.83 -5.64 -14.26
N SER A 419 2.56 -5.11 -15.45
CA SER A 419 1.77 -3.89 -15.68
C SER A 419 0.33 -4.14 -16.10
N ASP A 420 -0.14 -5.39 -16.08
CA ASP A 420 -1.44 -5.79 -16.64
C ASP A 420 -2.65 -5.54 -15.71
N GLY A 421 -2.41 -5.22 -14.43
CA GLY A 421 -3.46 -4.98 -13.43
C GLY A 421 -4.29 -6.23 -13.08
N SER A 422 -3.80 -7.41 -13.43
CA SER A 422 -4.39 -8.72 -13.11
C SER A 422 -4.14 -9.12 -11.65
N VAL A 423 -4.81 -10.16 -11.19
CA VAL A 423 -4.42 -10.91 -9.99
C VAL A 423 -3.71 -12.17 -10.46
N LYS A 424 -2.56 -12.51 -9.87
CA LYS A 424 -1.86 -13.77 -10.15
C LYS A 424 -2.13 -14.74 -9.03
N MET A 425 -2.32 -16.00 -9.37
CA MET A 425 -2.59 -17.06 -8.41
C MET A 425 -1.69 -18.25 -8.67
N LYS A 426 -1.36 -18.98 -7.61
CA LYS A 426 -0.54 -20.19 -7.67
C LYS A 426 -0.99 -21.15 -6.59
N ILE A 427 -1.10 -22.44 -6.92
CA ILE A 427 -1.39 -23.49 -5.94
C ILE A 427 -0.06 -24.09 -5.47
N GLU A 428 0.11 -24.23 -4.16
CA GLU A 428 1.22 -24.94 -3.51
C GLU A 428 0.73 -26.20 -2.81
#